data_AF-A0A178B2F9-F1
#
_entry.id   AF-A0A178B2F9-F1
#
_cell.length_a   1.000
_cell.length_b   1.000
_cell.length_c   1.000
_cell.angle_alpha   90.00
_cell.angle_beta   90.00
_cell.angle_gamma   90.00
#
_symmetry.space_group_name_H-M   'P 1'
#
loop_
_entity.id
_entity.type
_entity.pdbx_description
1 polymer ?
#
loop_
_entity_poly.entity_id
_entity_poly.type
_entity_poly.pdbx_seq_one_letter_code
_entity_poly.pdbx_strand_id
1 'polypeptide(L)'
;MASNPPPNQPLHAYVMQIRDRIVPLANFLDSQWLDFCSKQKTLLVSGIVPQPAETLGHHYHYKDMPDVRYYKIVYAWSEGLPFALCDDPGDELRKAVLTRCTCEDVAIVFWEYLERKLEEIPDFVKIESKIAGVHPRIILFDHNDLPGKEQVFSHNYIIITFEWGIRFVLDLTGYQFGFQRILYTLAEYESQVLREAEDGEVVDMGEAIRRNEILATDLEAGIPGRIRARASELLEFALRSETW
;
A
#
# COMPACT_ATOMS: atom_id res chain seq x y z
N MET A 1 1.99 21.83 -24.54
CA MET A 1 1.55 23.18 -24.14
C MET A 1 0.54 22.97 -23.04
N ALA A 2 0.78 23.47 -21.83
CA ALA A 2 -0.22 23.36 -20.77
C ALA A 2 -1.41 24.27 -21.12
N SER A 3 -2.60 23.69 -21.21
CA SER A 3 -3.87 24.43 -21.27
C SER A 3 -3.95 25.33 -20.03
N ASN A 4 -4.57 26.51 -20.12
CA ASN A 4 -4.93 27.25 -18.90
C ASN A 4 -6.09 26.54 -18.21
N PRO A 5 -6.17 26.55 -16.86
CA PRO A 5 -7.34 26.01 -16.17
C PRO A 5 -8.62 26.72 -16.67
N PRO A 6 -9.79 26.05 -16.62
CA PRO A 6 -11.05 26.63 -17.07
C PRO A 6 -11.23 28.02 -16.44
N PRO A 7 -11.39 29.10 -17.22
CA PRO A 7 -11.16 30.48 -16.77
C PRO A 7 -12.11 30.98 -15.66
N ASN A 8 -13.08 30.17 -15.23
CA ASN A 8 -14.13 30.56 -14.29
C ASN A 8 -14.33 29.61 -13.11
N GLN A 9 -13.43 28.64 -12.86
CA GLN A 9 -13.55 27.71 -11.75
C GLN A 9 -12.39 27.84 -10.74
N PRO A 10 -12.66 27.97 -9.43
CA PRO A 10 -11.61 27.92 -8.42
C PRO A 10 -10.84 26.59 -8.46
N LEU A 11 -9.51 26.64 -8.43
CA LEU A 11 -8.64 25.45 -8.48
C LEU A 11 -9.05 24.37 -7.47
N HIS A 12 -9.42 24.77 -6.25
CA HIS A 12 -9.87 23.85 -5.22
C HIS A 12 -11.14 23.06 -5.64
N ALA A 13 -12.13 23.74 -6.21
CA ALA A 13 -13.35 23.08 -6.69
C ALA A 13 -13.04 22.09 -7.82
N TYR A 14 -12.07 22.44 -8.68
CA TYR A 14 -11.64 21.58 -9.77
C TYR A 14 -10.87 20.33 -9.28
N VAL A 15 -9.96 20.49 -8.31
CA VAL A 15 -9.28 19.37 -7.62
C VAL A 15 -10.30 18.42 -6.98
N MET A 16 -11.34 18.95 -6.34
CA MET A 16 -12.40 18.11 -5.74
C MET A 16 -13.18 17.33 -6.79
N GLN A 17 -13.49 17.92 -7.95
CA GLN A 17 -14.16 17.20 -9.04
C GLN A 17 -13.32 16.05 -9.59
N ILE A 18 -12.01 16.24 -9.76
CA ILE A 18 -11.12 15.13 -10.16
C ILE A 18 -11.11 14.06 -9.07
N ARG A 19 -10.97 14.46 -7.81
CA ARG A 19 -10.98 13.52 -6.67
C ARG A 19 -12.25 12.67 -6.67
N ASP A 20 -13.41 13.27 -6.87
CA ASP A 20 -14.70 12.56 -6.89
C ASP A 20 -14.79 11.51 -8.00
N ARG A 21 -14.05 11.68 -9.11
CA ARG A 21 -13.94 10.68 -10.19
C ARG A 21 -13.01 9.52 -9.82
N ILE A 22 -11.99 9.75 -9.01
CA ILE A 22 -10.99 8.73 -8.63
C ILE A 22 -11.44 7.92 -7.42
N VAL A 23 -12.18 8.53 -6.48
CA VAL A 23 -12.61 7.87 -5.24
C VAL A 23 -13.31 6.52 -5.47
N PRO A 24 -14.27 6.37 -6.41
CA PRO A 24 -14.89 5.08 -6.69
C PRO A 24 -13.89 4.02 -7.13
N LEU A 25 -12.97 4.38 -8.03
CA LEU A 25 -11.90 3.50 -8.51
C LEU A 25 -10.98 3.08 -7.37
N ALA A 26 -10.56 4.03 -6.53
CA ALA A 26 -9.71 3.75 -5.36
C ALA A 26 -10.40 2.79 -4.38
N ASN A 27 -11.69 3.01 -4.07
CA ASN A 27 -12.46 2.15 -3.16
C ASN A 27 -12.67 0.74 -3.74
N PHE A 28 -12.90 0.64 -5.05
CA PHE A 28 -12.99 -0.66 -5.72
C PHE A 28 -11.68 -1.44 -5.57
N LEU A 29 -10.55 -0.81 -5.88
CA LEU A 29 -9.23 -1.43 -5.80
C LEU A 29 -8.86 -1.84 -4.36
N ASP A 30 -9.15 -1.00 -3.38
CA ASP A 30 -8.97 -1.30 -1.95
C ASP A 30 -9.74 -2.57 -1.55
N SER A 31 -11.01 -2.65 -1.93
CA SER A 31 -11.86 -3.80 -1.65
C SER A 31 -11.32 -5.09 -2.31
N GLN A 32 -10.94 -5.03 -3.59
CA GLN A 32 -10.37 -6.18 -4.29
C GLN A 32 -9.06 -6.63 -3.65
N TRP A 33 -8.19 -5.69 -3.26
CA TRP A 33 -6.91 -6.02 -2.64
C TRP A 33 -7.06 -6.63 -1.25
N LEU A 34 -7.94 -6.08 -0.42
CA LEU A 34 -8.20 -6.60 0.91
C LEU A 34 -8.84 -8.00 0.85
N ASP A 35 -9.77 -8.23 -0.07
CA ASP A 35 -10.35 -9.56 -0.31
C ASP A 35 -9.27 -10.56 -0.74
N PHE A 36 -8.40 -10.18 -1.68
CA PHE A 36 -7.27 -10.99 -2.09
C PHE A 36 -6.34 -11.35 -0.92
N CYS A 37 -5.89 -10.33 -0.19
CA CYS A 37 -5.00 -10.51 0.95
C CYS A 37 -5.64 -11.41 2.00
N SER A 38 -6.95 -11.27 2.25
CA SER A 38 -7.67 -12.14 3.17
C SER A 38 -7.68 -13.60 2.69
N LYS A 39 -7.90 -13.87 1.41
CA LYS A 39 -7.88 -15.24 0.87
C LYS A 39 -6.50 -15.88 0.90
N GLN A 40 -5.43 -15.09 0.93
CA GLN A 40 -4.04 -15.58 0.94
C GLN A 40 -3.44 -15.69 2.35
N LYS A 41 -3.61 -14.66 3.18
CA LYS A 41 -2.89 -14.52 4.46
C LYS A 41 -3.65 -15.03 5.68
N THR A 42 -4.97 -15.18 5.61
CA THR A 42 -5.78 -15.62 6.77
C THR A 42 -5.41 -17.02 7.25
N LEU A 43 -4.68 -17.81 6.45
CA LEU A 43 -4.23 -19.14 6.84
C LEU A 43 -3.05 -19.14 7.83
N LEU A 44 -2.40 -18.01 8.09
CA LEU A 44 -1.09 -18.01 8.73
C LEU A 44 -1.00 -17.24 10.05
N VAL A 45 -1.86 -16.25 10.32
CA VAL A 45 -1.76 -15.41 11.51
C VAL A 45 -2.65 -15.95 12.63
N SER A 46 -2.04 -16.31 13.77
CA SER A 46 -2.73 -16.79 14.97
C SER A 46 -2.99 -15.72 16.00
N GLY A 47 -2.22 -14.62 15.98
CA GLY A 47 -2.36 -13.57 16.98
C GLY A 47 -1.56 -12.33 16.65
N ILE A 48 -1.92 -11.25 17.33
CA ILE A 48 -1.19 -9.97 17.29
C ILE A 48 -1.01 -9.52 18.73
N VAL A 49 0.23 -9.28 19.14
CA VAL A 49 0.59 -8.97 20.53
C VAL A 49 1.19 -7.56 20.59
N PRO A 50 0.59 -6.62 21.34
CA PRO A 50 1.20 -5.30 21.56
C PRO A 50 2.61 -5.42 22.12
N GLN A 51 3.52 -4.56 21.66
CA GLN A 51 4.89 -4.46 22.15
C GLN A 51 5.07 -3.10 22.81
N PRO A 52 5.46 -3.03 24.09
CA PRO A 52 5.82 -1.76 24.71
C PRO A 52 7.05 -1.16 24.02
N ALA A 53 7.08 0.16 23.80
CA ALA A 53 8.22 0.81 23.13
C ALA A 53 9.54 0.64 23.91
N GLU A 54 9.46 0.42 25.22
CA GLU A 54 10.58 0.19 26.11
C GLU A 54 11.33 -1.11 25.80
N THR A 55 10.67 -2.10 25.19
CA THR A 55 11.30 -3.37 24.79
C THR A 55 12.14 -3.23 23.53
N LEU A 56 12.05 -2.09 22.83
CA LEU A 56 12.84 -1.79 21.64
C LEU A 56 14.24 -1.29 22.02
N GLY A 57 15.25 -1.70 21.26
CA GLY A 57 16.62 -1.23 21.42
C GLY A 57 16.72 0.30 21.29
N HIS A 58 17.68 0.92 22.00
CA HIS A 58 17.87 2.38 22.03
C HIS A 58 18.18 3.02 20.65
N HIS A 59 18.53 2.22 19.65
CA HIS A 59 18.83 2.68 18.29
C HIS A 59 17.59 2.77 17.38
N TYR A 60 16.40 2.50 17.90
CA TYR A 60 15.19 2.49 17.09
C TYR A 60 14.65 3.92 16.92
N HIS A 61 14.83 4.52 15.74
CA HIS A 61 14.50 5.93 15.46
C HIS A 61 13.08 6.35 15.86
N TYR A 62 12.11 5.44 15.73
CA TYR A 62 10.71 5.72 16.03
C TYR A 62 10.35 5.58 17.51
N LYS A 63 11.25 5.06 18.37
CA LYS A 63 10.97 4.69 19.76
C LYS A 63 10.39 5.83 20.60
N ASP A 64 10.88 7.04 20.34
CA ASP A 64 10.50 8.24 21.11
C ASP A 64 9.33 9.00 20.48
N MET A 65 8.74 8.48 19.40
CA MET A 65 7.58 9.10 18.76
C MET A 65 6.29 8.67 19.47
N PRO A 66 5.52 9.60 20.07
CA PRO A 66 4.39 9.27 20.93
C PRO A 66 3.22 8.59 20.20
N ASP A 67 3.13 8.75 18.88
CA ASP A 67 2.01 8.28 18.07
C ASP A 67 2.27 6.91 17.41
N VAL A 68 3.42 6.29 17.67
CA VAL A 68 3.80 5.01 17.05
C VAL A 68 3.45 3.85 17.95
N ARG A 69 2.66 2.92 17.42
CA ARG A 69 2.25 1.69 18.11
C ARG A 69 2.99 0.49 17.54
N TYR A 70 3.38 -0.42 18.41
CA TYR A 70 4.19 -1.58 18.04
C TYR A 70 3.45 -2.88 18.31
N TYR A 71 3.54 -3.81 17.36
CA TYR A 71 2.90 -5.11 17.49
C TYR A 71 3.78 -6.21 16.94
N LYS A 72 3.70 -7.38 17.57
CA LYS A 72 4.30 -8.62 17.08
C LYS A 72 3.23 -9.50 16.45
N ILE A 73 3.46 -9.96 15.24
CA ILE A 73 2.59 -10.93 14.55
C ILE A 73 3.01 -12.35 15.00
N VAL A 74 2.04 -13.14 15.42
CA VAL A 74 2.20 -14.54 15.80
C VAL A 74 1.56 -15.40 14.71
N TYR A 75 2.31 -16.38 14.20
CA TYR A 75 1.87 -17.23 13.09
C TYR A 75 1.51 -18.64 13.58
N ALA A 76 0.56 -19.33 12.93
CA ALA A 76 0.01 -20.61 13.38
C ALA A 76 1.00 -21.77 13.47
N TRP A 77 2.10 -21.70 12.73
CA TRP A 77 3.17 -22.71 12.77
C TRP A 77 4.17 -22.49 13.91
N SER A 78 4.08 -21.40 14.69
CA SER A 78 4.96 -21.21 15.85
C SER A 78 4.45 -22.03 17.04
N GLU A 79 4.82 -23.30 17.09
CA GLU A 79 4.49 -24.20 18.20
C GLU A 79 5.01 -23.66 19.55
N GLY A 80 4.16 -23.64 20.58
CA GLY A 80 4.60 -23.68 21.98
C GLY A 80 4.69 -22.37 22.77
N LEU A 81 4.19 -21.23 22.28
CA LEU A 81 4.25 -19.98 23.05
C LEU A 81 2.89 -19.56 23.65
N PRO A 82 2.79 -19.41 24.99
CA PRO A 82 1.59 -18.91 25.66
C PRO A 82 1.54 -17.38 25.54
N PHE A 83 1.10 -16.86 24.40
CA PHE A 83 0.83 -15.44 24.26
C PHE A 83 -0.64 -15.14 24.50
N ALA A 84 -0.93 -14.02 25.17
CA ALA A 84 -2.26 -13.44 25.19
C ALA A 84 -2.59 -13.00 23.75
N LEU A 85 -3.51 -13.71 23.11
CA LEU A 85 -4.02 -13.34 21.81
C LEU A 85 -4.87 -12.07 21.98
N CYS A 86 -4.77 -11.13 21.04
CA CYS A 86 -5.74 -10.05 20.96
C CYS A 86 -7.06 -10.67 20.48
N ASP A 87 -8.05 -10.79 21.38
CA ASP A 87 -9.34 -11.42 21.10
C ASP A 87 -10.09 -10.75 19.93
N ASP A 88 -9.80 -9.47 19.66
CA ASP A 88 -10.16 -8.76 18.44
C ASP A 88 -9.17 -7.61 18.18
N PRO A 89 -8.26 -7.73 17.18
CA PRO A 89 -7.29 -6.68 16.88
C PRO A 89 -7.93 -5.39 16.31
N GLY A 90 -9.23 -5.41 15.99
CA GLY A 90 -9.92 -4.34 15.31
C GLY A 90 -9.57 -4.26 13.81
N ASP A 91 -10.42 -3.56 13.06
CA ASP A 91 -10.32 -3.50 11.59
C ASP A 91 -9.00 -2.87 11.11
N GLU A 92 -8.51 -1.84 11.79
CA GLU A 92 -7.25 -1.16 11.46
C GLU A 92 -6.08 -2.14 11.44
N LEU A 93 -5.89 -2.88 12.54
CA LEU A 93 -4.75 -3.76 12.70
C LEU A 93 -4.89 -5.02 11.83
N ARG A 94 -6.13 -5.49 11.62
CA ARG A 94 -6.42 -6.54 10.65
C ARG A 94 -6.00 -6.11 9.24
N LYS A 95 -6.38 -4.92 8.77
CA LYS A 95 -5.95 -4.41 7.46
C LYS A 95 -4.43 -4.28 7.40
N ALA A 96 -3.79 -3.73 8.43
CA ALA A 96 -2.35 -3.58 8.49
C ALA A 96 -1.60 -4.90 8.30
N VAL A 97 -2.05 -5.98 8.96
CA VAL A 97 -1.46 -7.31 8.80
C VAL A 97 -1.72 -7.89 7.42
N LEU A 98 -2.95 -7.73 6.89
CA LEU A 98 -3.31 -8.18 5.55
C LEU A 98 -2.45 -7.50 4.48
N THR A 99 -2.13 -6.22 4.61
CA THR A 99 -1.39 -5.46 3.59
C THR A 99 0.12 -5.36 3.85
N ARG A 100 0.61 -5.92 4.97
CA ARG A 100 2.05 -5.91 5.32
C ARG A 100 2.91 -6.50 4.20
N CYS A 101 3.92 -5.74 3.76
CA CYS A 101 4.90 -6.13 2.74
C CYS A 101 4.27 -6.50 1.39
N THR A 102 3.14 -5.89 1.01
CA THR A 102 2.51 -6.12 -0.30
C THR A 102 2.37 -4.85 -1.14
N CYS A 103 3.11 -3.79 -0.77
CA CYS A 103 3.06 -2.49 -1.44
C CYS A 103 3.60 -2.52 -2.88
N GLU A 104 4.65 -3.30 -3.14
CA GLU A 104 5.12 -3.52 -4.52
C GLU A 104 4.11 -4.36 -5.30
N ASP A 105 3.63 -5.46 -4.72
CA ASP A 105 2.70 -6.39 -5.37
C ASP A 105 1.44 -5.66 -5.84
N VAL A 106 0.83 -4.85 -4.97
CA VAL A 106 -0.40 -4.12 -5.32
C VAL A 106 -0.18 -3.13 -6.46
N ALA A 107 1.00 -2.49 -6.50
CA ALA A 107 1.33 -1.53 -7.54
C ALA A 107 1.50 -2.22 -8.90
N ILE A 108 2.12 -3.41 -8.91
CA ILE A 108 2.28 -4.23 -10.11
C ILE A 108 0.93 -4.75 -10.60
N VAL A 109 0.14 -5.35 -9.69
CA VAL A 109 -1.13 -6.00 -10.02
C VAL A 109 -2.11 -5.05 -10.68
N PHE A 110 -2.23 -3.82 -10.17
CA PHE A 110 -3.20 -2.85 -10.67
C PHE A 110 -2.63 -1.86 -11.67
N TRP A 111 -1.37 -1.97 -12.09
CA TRP A 111 -0.72 -0.99 -12.96
C TRP A 111 -1.48 -0.78 -14.28
N GLU A 112 -1.61 -1.83 -15.08
CA GLU A 112 -2.26 -1.75 -16.40
C GLU A 112 -3.73 -1.38 -16.30
N TYR A 113 -4.39 -1.89 -15.27
CA TYR A 113 -5.78 -1.59 -14.99
C TYR A 113 -5.98 -0.10 -14.66
N LEU A 114 -5.12 0.46 -13.81
CA LEU A 114 -5.15 1.89 -13.48
C LEU A 114 -4.89 2.75 -14.71
N GLU A 115 -3.86 2.44 -15.52
CA GLU A 115 -3.58 3.18 -16.76
C GLU A 115 -4.81 3.26 -17.66
N ARG A 116 -5.38 2.10 -18.03
CA ARG A 116 -6.54 2.04 -18.93
C ARG A 116 -7.74 2.82 -18.41
N LYS A 117 -7.93 2.84 -17.10
CA LYS A 117 -9.13 3.41 -16.48
C LYS A 117 -8.99 4.87 -16.13
N LEU A 118 -7.77 5.34 -15.93
CA LEU A 118 -7.47 6.75 -15.80
C LEU A 118 -7.43 7.45 -17.17
N GLU A 119 -7.07 6.76 -18.26
CA GLU A 119 -7.18 7.26 -19.63
C GLU A 119 -8.62 7.63 -20.04
N GLU A 120 -9.63 6.99 -19.42
CA GLU A 120 -11.04 7.34 -19.61
C GLU A 120 -11.43 8.66 -18.92
N ILE A 121 -10.61 9.16 -17.97
CA ILE A 121 -10.88 10.38 -17.22
C ILE A 121 -10.29 11.59 -17.98
N PRO A 122 -11.10 12.63 -18.26
CA PRO A 122 -10.59 13.87 -18.83
C PRO A 122 -9.44 14.44 -18.00
N ASP A 123 -8.45 15.01 -18.70
CA ASP A 123 -7.30 15.70 -18.10
C ASP A 123 -6.28 14.76 -17.42
N PHE A 124 -6.43 13.44 -17.51
CA PHE A 124 -5.40 12.49 -17.07
C PHE A 124 -4.14 12.63 -17.94
N VAL A 125 -2.97 12.57 -17.30
CA VAL A 125 -1.66 12.70 -17.98
C VAL A 125 -0.83 11.43 -17.84
N LYS A 126 -0.62 10.94 -16.62
CA LYS A 126 0.20 9.75 -16.36
C LYS A 126 0.01 9.20 -14.95
N ILE A 127 0.41 7.95 -14.76
CA ILE A 127 0.72 7.38 -13.44
C ILE A 127 2.22 7.13 -13.28
N GLU A 128 2.69 7.16 -12.04
CA GLU A 128 4.08 6.88 -11.66
C GLU A 128 4.06 6.01 -10.40
N SER A 129 4.91 4.98 -10.32
CA SER A 129 5.16 4.26 -9.07
C SER A 129 6.39 4.86 -8.41
N LYS A 130 6.30 5.14 -7.11
CA LYS A 130 7.40 5.69 -6.33
C LYS A 130 7.67 4.85 -5.10
N ILE A 131 8.93 4.82 -4.70
CA ILE A 131 9.37 4.29 -3.40
C ILE A 131 9.94 5.43 -2.55
N ALA A 132 9.51 5.53 -1.29
CA ALA A 132 10.03 6.52 -0.35
C ALA A 132 9.98 6.00 1.09
N GLY A 133 10.73 6.65 1.98
CA GLY A 133 10.67 6.40 3.42
C GLY A 133 9.39 6.96 4.04
N VAL A 134 8.78 6.23 4.98
CA VAL A 134 7.53 6.63 5.65
C VAL A 134 7.70 6.92 7.15
N HIS A 135 6.78 7.69 7.71
CA HIS A 135 6.56 7.89 9.15
C HIS A 135 5.44 6.97 9.65
N PRO A 136 5.73 5.72 10.03
CA PRO A 136 4.69 4.78 10.45
C PRO A 136 4.03 5.18 11.77
N ARG A 137 2.72 4.99 11.87
CA ARG A 137 1.93 5.02 13.12
C ARG A 137 1.77 3.63 13.74
N ILE A 138 1.97 2.59 12.93
CA ILE A 138 1.96 1.18 13.33
C ILE A 138 3.22 0.52 12.80
N ILE A 139 3.90 -0.25 13.64
CA ILE A 139 5.04 -1.09 13.27
C ILE A 139 4.72 -2.54 13.62
N LEU A 140 4.89 -3.42 12.63
CA LEU A 140 4.57 -4.84 12.72
C LEU A 140 5.85 -5.69 12.63
N PHE A 141 6.19 -6.35 13.73
CA PHE A 141 7.31 -7.27 13.83
C PHE A 141 6.90 -8.70 13.50
N ASP A 142 7.67 -9.34 12.64
CA ASP A 142 7.64 -10.77 12.42
C ASP A 142 8.28 -11.53 13.59
N HIS A 143 8.05 -12.84 13.67
CA HIS A 143 8.71 -13.73 14.63
C HIS A 143 10.25 -13.70 14.53
N ASN A 144 10.77 -13.42 13.32
CA ASN A 144 12.20 -13.33 13.03
C ASN A 144 12.77 -11.90 13.09
N ASP A 145 11.93 -10.89 13.27
CA ASP A 145 12.42 -9.52 13.41
C ASP A 145 13.07 -9.38 14.80
N LEU A 146 14.40 -9.39 14.82
CA LEU A 146 15.16 -9.21 16.05
C LEU A 146 14.94 -7.79 16.58
N PRO A 147 14.51 -7.62 17.86
CA PRO A 147 14.50 -6.33 18.51
C PRO A 147 15.90 -5.70 18.43
N GLY A 148 16.03 -4.53 17.80
CA GLY A 148 17.29 -3.78 17.72
C GLY A 148 17.94 -3.66 16.33
N LYS A 149 17.35 -4.22 15.26
CA LYS A 149 17.72 -3.83 13.90
C LYS A 149 16.83 -2.68 13.45
N GLU A 150 17.45 -1.55 13.12
CA GLU A 150 16.76 -0.41 12.51
C GLU A 150 16.21 -0.84 11.14
N GLN A 151 14.89 -0.75 10.97
CA GLN A 151 14.25 -0.90 9.67
C GLN A 151 13.84 0.49 9.22
N VAL A 152 14.52 1.00 8.18
CA VAL A 152 13.97 2.12 7.41
C VAL A 152 12.79 1.55 6.65
N PHE A 153 11.58 2.00 6.98
CA PHE A 153 10.38 1.57 6.27
C PHE A 153 10.30 2.32 4.95
N SER A 154 10.66 1.64 3.87
CA SER A 154 10.35 2.10 2.52
C SER A 154 8.98 1.60 2.09
N HIS A 155 8.33 2.35 1.22
CA HIS A 155 6.97 2.07 0.80
C HIS A 155 6.75 2.43 -0.67
N ASN A 156 6.10 1.52 -1.41
CA ASN A 156 5.67 1.75 -2.78
C ASN A 156 4.26 2.33 -2.82
N TYR A 157 4.09 3.43 -3.54
CA TYR A 157 2.80 4.09 -3.76
C TYR A 157 2.69 4.61 -5.18
N ILE A 158 1.46 4.85 -5.64
CA ILE A 158 1.19 5.31 -7.00
C ILE A 158 0.84 6.80 -6.97
N ILE A 159 1.50 7.58 -7.81
CA ILE A 159 1.13 8.98 -8.10
C ILE A 159 0.32 9.01 -9.40
N ILE A 160 -0.84 9.65 -9.35
CA ILE A 160 -1.69 9.93 -10.50
C ILE A 160 -1.56 11.42 -10.81
N THR A 161 -1.12 11.76 -12.02
CA THR A 161 -0.93 13.14 -12.47
C THR A 161 -1.98 13.50 -13.52
N PHE A 162 -2.64 14.64 -13.30
CA PHE A 162 -3.58 15.28 -14.23
C PHE A 162 -2.98 16.58 -14.80
N GLU A 163 -3.69 17.21 -15.74
CA GLU A 163 -3.34 18.53 -16.25
C GLU A 163 -3.22 19.56 -15.12
N TRP A 164 -2.55 20.67 -15.41
CA TRP A 164 -2.27 21.75 -14.44
C TRP A 164 -1.48 21.31 -13.19
N GLY A 165 -0.84 20.13 -13.22
CA GLY A 165 0.02 19.63 -12.16
C GLY A 165 -0.73 19.11 -10.94
N ILE A 166 -2.01 18.79 -11.07
CA ILE A 166 -2.80 18.18 -9.99
C ILE A 166 -2.32 16.74 -9.82
N ARG A 167 -1.88 16.40 -8.60
CA ARG A 167 -1.31 15.08 -8.29
C ARG A 167 -2.03 14.46 -7.09
N PHE A 168 -2.45 13.21 -7.27
CA PHE A 168 -3.01 12.38 -6.21
C PHE A 168 -2.08 11.21 -5.92
N VAL A 169 -2.05 10.76 -4.67
CA VAL A 169 -1.39 9.54 -4.25
C VAL A 169 -2.45 8.49 -3.95
N LEU A 170 -2.37 7.36 -4.63
CA LEU A 170 -3.13 6.14 -4.35
C LEU A 170 -2.24 5.19 -3.56
N ASP A 171 -2.62 4.94 -2.31
CA ASP A 171 -1.91 4.08 -1.37
C ASP A 171 -2.85 3.02 -0.78
N LEU A 172 -2.94 1.89 -1.50
CA LEU A 172 -3.80 0.76 -1.14
C LEU A 172 -3.25 -0.10 0.00
N THR A 173 -2.03 0.18 0.46
CA THR A 173 -1.36 -0.62 1.51
C THR A 173 -0.84 0.23 2.66
N GLY A 174 -1.17 1.52 2.70
CA GLY A 174 -0.83 2.46 3.79
C GLY A 174 -1.33 2.00 5.17
N TYR A 175 -2.34 1.11 5.21
CA TYR A 175 -2.78 0.48 6.45
C TYR A 175 -1.65 -0.23 7.19
N GLN A 176 -0.65 -0.78 6.48
CA GLN A 176 0.47 -1.48 7.11
C GLN A 176 1.31 -0.56 8.03
N PHE A 177 1.16 0.75 7.85
CA PHE A 177 1.78 1.79 8.66
C PHE A 177 0.77 2.58 9.51
N GLY A 178 -0.50 2.15 9.56
CA GLY A 178 -1.56 2.82 10.34
C GLY A 178 -2.25 4.00 9.65
N PHE A 179 -2.19 4.09 8.32
CA PHE A 179 -2.94 5.10 7.55
C PHE A 179 -4.23 4.51 6.99
N GLN A 180 -5.38 5.09 7.35
CA GLN A 180 -6.70 4.56 6.98
C GLN A 180 -7.25 5.09 5.65
N ARG A 181 -6.70 6.21 5.17
CA ARG A 181 -7.11 6.83 3.91
C ARG A 181 -6.25 6.24 2.79
N ILE A 182 -6.87 5.97 1.64
CA ILE A 182 -6.21 5.35 0.48
C ILE A 182 -5.90 6.34 -0.65
N LEU A 183 -6.52 7.53 -0.65
CA LEU A 183 -6.37 8.52 -1.70
C LEU A 183 -6.09 9.91 -1.10
N TYR A 184 -4.93 10.47 -1.42
CA TYR A 184 -4.45 11.76 -0.93
C TYR A 184 -4.18 12.69 -2.09
N THR A 185 -4.19 14.00 -1.86
CA THR A 185 -3.38 14.89 -2.69
C THR A 185 -1.91 14.64 -2.38
N LEU A 186 -1.00 14.90 -3.32
CA LEU A 186 0.44 14.71 -3.08
C LEU A 186 0.92 15.50 -1.84
N ALA A 187 0.49 16.76 -1.70
CA ALA A 187 0.85 17.59 -0.55
C ALA A 187 0.34 17.05 0.80
N GLU A 188 -0.87 16.47 0.83
CA GLU A 188 -1.38 15.79 2.04
C GLU A 188 -0.53 14.56 2.37
N TYR A 189 -0.10 13.81 1.35
CA TYR A 189 0.70 12.60 1.55
C TYR A 189 2.11 12.91 2.05
N GLU A 190 2.79 13.88 1.42
CA GLU A 190 4.11 14.35 1.81
C GLU A 190 4.14 14.85 3.26
N SER A 191 3.09 15.57 3.68
CA SER A 191 3.03 16.14 5.03
C SER A 191 2.65 15.15 6.14
N GLN A 192 1.93 14.07 5.80
CA GLN A 192 1.37 13.15 6.81
C GLN A 192 2.01 11.77 6.82
N VAL A 193 2.61 11.34 5.71
CA VAL A 193 3.03 9.95 5.48
C VAL A 193 4.54 9.84 5.26
N LEU A 194 5.13 10.73 4.46
CA LEU A 194 6.54 10.62 4.08
C LEU A 194 7.49 11.13 5.17
N ARG A 195 8.66 10.48 5.31
CA ARG A 195 9.67 10.84 6.31
C ARG A 195 10.28 12.21 6.05
N GLU A 196 10.56 12.48 4.78
CA GLU A 196 11.12 13.71 4.26
C GLU A 196 10.34 14.08 2.99
N ALA A 197 10.29 15.38 2.66
CA ALA A 197 9.86 15.84 1.34
C ALA A 197 10.96 15.54 0.30
N GLU A 198 11.43 14.30 0.27
CA GLU A 198 12.34 13.83 -0.76
C GLU A 198 11.52 13.39 -1.97
N ASP A 199 12.02 13.73 -3.16
CA ASP A 199 11.54 13.16 -4.40
C ASP A 199 11.79 11.65 -4.36
N GLY A 200 10.80 10.88 -3.90
CA GLY A 200 10.88 9.43 -3.88
C GLY A 200 11.34 8.88 -5.23
N GLU A 201 12.09 7.77 -5.20
CA GLU A 201 12.66 7.17 -6.38
C GLU A 201 11.55 6.63 -7.29
N VAL A 202 11.61 6.96 -8.57
CA VAL A 202 10.67 6.44 -9.56
C VAL A 202 11.00 4.98 -9.83
N VAL A 203 10.02 4.11 -9.68
CA VAL A 203 10.15 2.68 -9.97
C VAL A 203 9.77 2.44 -11.43
N ASP A 204 10.67 1.81 -12.20
CA ASP A 204 10.34 1.32 -13.55
C ASP A 204 9.41 0.11 -13.42
N MET A 205 8.12 0.36 -13.62
CA MET A 205 7.10 -0.69 -13.51
C MET A 205 7.20 -1.72 -14.64
N GLY A 206 7.69 -1.36 -15.82
CA GLY A 206 7.92 -2.32 -16.90
C GLY A 206 9.05 -3.30 -16.56
N GLU A 207 10.10 -2.83 -15.90
CA GLU A 207 11.13 -3.72 -15.32
C GLU A 207 10.59 -4.54 -14.14
N ALA A 208 9.85 -3.92 -13.21
CA ALA A 208 9.29 -4.60 -12.04
C ALA A 208 8.31 -5.72 -12.43
N ILE A 209 7.46 -5.48 -13.43
CA ILE A 209 6.55 -6.47 -14.03
C ILE A 209 7.37 -7.63 -14.62
N ARG A 210 8.33 -7.35 -15.52
CA ARG A 210 9.17 -8.39 -16.15
C ARG A 210 9.94 -9.22 -15.14
N ARG A 211 10.51 -8.59 -14.11
CA ARG A 211 11.19 -9.28 -13.00
C ARG A 211 10.23 -10.22 -12.28
N ASN A 212 8.98 -9.80 -12.08
CA ASN A 212 7.97 -10.63 -11.44
C ASN A 212 7.43 -11.75 -12.32
N GLU A 213 7.38 -11.58 -13.64
CA GLU A 213 7.05 -12.64 -14.58
C GLU A 213 8.12 -13.75 -14.56
N ILE A 214 9.41 -13.38 -14.62
CA ILE A 214 10.54 -14.33 -14.55
C ILE A 214 10.50 -15.14 -13.25
N LEU A 215 10.32 -14.46 -12.11
CA LEU A 215 10.21 -15.12 -10.82
C LEU A 215 8.95 -16.00 -10.70
N ALA A 216 7.87 -15.73 -11.44
CA ALA A 216 6.69 -16.59 -11.49
C ALA A 216 7.00 -17.93 -12.18
N THR A 217 7.68 -17.86 -13.32
CA THR A 217 8.10 -19.04 -14.09
C THR A 217 9.11 -19.90 -13.33
N ASP A 218 10.01 -19.30 -12.54
CA ASP A 218 10.97 -20.06 -11.72
C ASP A 218 10.32 -20.75 -10.50
N LEU A 219 9.17 -20.25 -10.03
CA LEU A 219 8.49 -20.69 -8.80
C LEU A 219 7.35 -21.70 -9.02
N GLU A 220 7.08 -22.12 -10.26
CA GLU A 220 6.31 -23.34 -10.54
C GLU A 220 6.97 -24.61 -9.94
N ALA A 221 8.21 -24.49 -9.46
CA ALA A 221 8.91 -25.50 -8.64
C ALA A 221 8.53 -25.51 -7.14
N GLY A 222 7.66 -24.60 -6.65
CA GLY A 222 7.00 -24.76 -5.34
C GLY A 222 6.67 -23.47 -4.58
N ILE A 223 5.37 -23.26 -4.30
CA ILE A 223 4.66 -22.39 -3.31
C ILE A 223 4.52 -20.86 -3.58
N PRO A 224 5.53 -20.03 -3.90
CA PRO A 224 5.30 -18.62 -4.28
C PRO A 224 4.56 -18.38 -5.61
N GLY A 225 4.38 -19.40 -6.45
CA GLY A 225 3.60 -19.30 -7.69
C GLY A 225 2.09 -19.03 -7.47
N ARG A 226 1.53 -19.36 -6.30
CA ARG A 226 0.09 -19.23 -6.03
C ARG A 226 -0.40 -17.80 -5.80
N ILE A 227 0.48 -16.89 -5.37
CA ILE A 227 0.13 -15.47 -5.21
C ILE A 227 0.04 -14.83 -6.61
N ARG A 228 0.93 -15.23 -7.53
CA ARG A 228 1.07 -14.63 -8.87
C ARG A 228 0.01 -15.06 -9.86
N ALA A 229 -0.29 -16.37 -9.97
CA ALA A 229 -1.38 -16.85 -10.83
C ALA A 229 -2.72 -16.19 -10.47
N ARG A 230 -2.92 -15.94 -9.17
CA ARG A 230 -4.14 -15.36 -8.62
C ARG A 230 -4.17 -13.83 -8.70
N ALA A 231 -3.00 -13.19 -8.78
CA ALA A 231 -2.85 -11.79 -9.17
C ALA A 231 -3.20 -11.55 -10.64
N SER A 232 -2.77 -12.45 -11.55
CA SER A 232 -3.22 -12.45 -12.95
C SER A 232 -4.73 -12.69 -13.06
N GLU A 233 -5.29 -13.62 -12.29
CA GLU A 233 -6.75 -13.81 -12.20
C GLU A 233 -7.48 -12.55 -11.69
N LEU A 234 -6.90 -11.81 -10.73
CA LEU A 234 -7.45 -10.55 -10.24
C LEU A 234 -7.37 -9.43 -11.28
N LEU A 235 -6.26 -9.34 -12.00
CA LEU A 235 -6.13 -8.40 -13.11
C LEU A 235 -7.17 -8.74 -14.19
N GLU A 236 -7.29 -10.01 -14.59
CA GLU A 236 -8.32 -10.43 -15.54
C GLU A 236 -9.73 -10.17 -15.02
N PHE A 237 -10.00 -10.43 -13.73
CA PHE A 237 -11.28 -10.13 -13.10
C PHE A 237 -11.58 -8.63 -13.16
N ALA A 238 -10.63 -7.79 -12.74
CA ALA A 238 -10.75 -6.34 -12.75
C ALA A 238 -10.97 -5.83 -14.19
N LEU A 239 -10.22 -6.34 -15.17
CA LEU A 239 -10.36 -5.98 -16.58
C LEU A 239 -11.70 -6.43 -17.19
N ARG A 240 -12.33 -7.49 -16.66
CA ARG A 240 -13.64 -8.00 -17.11
C ARG A 240 -14.83 -7.35 -16.40
N SER A 241 -14.65 -6.73 -15.25
CA SER A 241 -15.70 -5.95 -14.59
C SER A 241 -15.95 -4.67 -15.38
N GLU A 242 -16.86 -4.72 -16.35
CA GLU A 242 -17.24 -3.59 -17.22
C GLU A 242 -18.06 -2.49 -16.50
N THR A 243 -18.32 -2.60 -15.20
CA THR A 243 -19.20 -1.68 -14.48
C THR A 243 -18.60 -1.23 -13.15
N TRP A 244 -18.25 0.06 -13.09
CA TRP A 244 -18.14 0.84 -11.86
C TRP A 244 -18.72 2.24 -12.07
#